data_AF-A0A930QBB3-F1
#
_entry.id   AF-A0A930QBB3-F1
#
_cell.length_a   1.000
_cell.length_b   1.000
_cell.length_c   1.000
_cell.angle_alpha   90.00
_cell.angle_beta   90.00
_cell.angle_gamma   90.00
#
_symmetry.space_group_name_H-M   'P 1'
#
loop_
_entity.id
_entity.type
_entity.pdbx_description
1 polymer ?
#
loop_
_entity_poly.entity_id
_entity_poly.type
_entity_poly.pdbx_seq_one_letter_code
_entity_poly.pdbx_strand_id
1 'polypeptide(L)'
;MKLSVERTNEWIRYAAAAGIYFLVMVAAYINMGQDMGAEYFLPGLIPVLVVLMLLQYGTGVSLFSRGMLGAMVPGLLWCLTFPLLYAWTYHQDWYKSLIYFDFLIGTAQMIALAALGGAFLRLGHRRVTAALLAVLGFLMSLIPLTQIAYYMTVWHALSPASLMALYLTNWHEAGDYIESTVGTLPALGIGVLLLFFIYLLYRSYLVLARRIYPSAEGSRMGALVAVMVVAAGVLFALVPECSIAGVYKDVTSYVEETQSYGLNQGERYESLIIDLENTLAARAPGTVIFIIGESASRDYMHAYTPGFPYEDTPWLESMASRDGFLIYQNVYSSWTQTVPVLERALTEKSQYNDKEFYESASILDVAKKIGYKTYWFSNQGRYGQFDSAIT
;
A
#
# COMPACT_ATOMS: atom_id res chain seq x y z
N MET A 1 -3.33 -30.48 41.59
CA MET A 1 -2.33 -29.44 41.92
C MET A 1 -3.10 -28.23 42.47
N LYS A 2 -3.03 -27.92 43.78
CA LYS A 2 -3.70 -26.72 44.32
C LYS A 2 -2.88 -25.50 43.90
N LEU A 3 -3.40 -24.71 42.97
CA LEU A 3 -2.82 -23.40 42.63
C LEU A 3 -2.89 -22.52 43.89
N SER A 4 -1.83 -21.76 44.19
CA SER A 4 -1.87 -20.80 45.28
C SER A 4 -2.91 -19.72 44.97
N VAL A 5 -3.51 -19.12 46.01
CA VAL A 5 -4.53 -18.06 45.87
C VAL A 5 -4.01 -16.91 45.01
N GLU A 6 -2.74 -16.53 45.17
CA GLU A 6 -2.08 -15.51 44.36
C GLU A 6 -2.02 -15.88 42.88
N ARG A 7 -1.68 -17.13 42.55
CA ARG A 7 -1.60 -17.60 41.16
C ARG A 7 -2.98 -17.62 40.51
N THR A 8 -4.01 -18.03 41.24
CA THR A 8 -5.41 -17.96 40.76
C THR A 8 -5.84 -16.52 40.49
N ASN A 9 -5.47 -15.57 41.38
CA ASN A 9 -5.77 -14.15 41.19
C ASN A 9 -5.06 -13.56 39.96
N GLU A 10 -3.80 -13.93 39.71
CA GLU A 10 -3.06 -13.51 38.51
C GLU A 10 -3.75 -14.00 37.22
N TRP A 11 -4.16 -15.27 37.16
CA TRP A 11 -4.84 -15.82 35.98
C TRP A 11 -6.16 -15.11 35.67
N ILE A 12 -6.96 -14.78 36.68
CA ILE A 12 -8.20 -14.03 36.49
C ILE A 12 -7.90 -12.64 35.92
N ARG A 13 -6.87 -11.95 36.43
CA ARG A 13 -6.46 -10.64 35.91
C ARG A 13 -5.98 -10.72 34.47
N TYR A 14 -5.22 -11.75 34.11
CA TYR A 14 -4.76 -11.96 32.74
C TYR A 14 -5.91 -12.26 31.79
N ALA A 15 -6.86 -13.10 32.20
CA ALA A 15 -8.07 -13.40 31.43
C ALA A 15 -8.91 -12.14 31.19
N ALA A 16 -9.12 -11.33 32.24
CA ALA A 16 -9.85 -10.07 32.13
C ALA A 16 -9.17 -9.10 31.17
N ALA A 17 -7.84 -8.93 31.25
CA ALA A 17 -7.11 -8.05 30.36
C ALA A 17 -7.17 -8.50 28.90
N ALA A 18 -7.02 -9.80 28.64
CA ALA A 18 -7.14 -10.38 27.30
C ALA A 18 -8.58 -10.24 26.75
N GLY A 19 -9.58 -10.45 27.60
CA GLY A 19 -11.00 -10.25 27.28
C GLY A 19 -11.32 -8.82 26.90
N ILE A 20 -10.83 -7.85 27.68
CA ILE A 20 -11.00 -6.43 27.38
C ILE A 20 -10.35 -6.10 26.03
N TYR A 21 -9.12 -6.56 25.78
CA TYR A 21 -8.45 -6.32 24.49
C TYR A 21 -9.30 -6.85 23.32
N PHE A 22 -9.72 -8.11 23.39
CA PHE A 22 -10.50 -8.73 22.32
C PHE A 22 -11.83 -8.00 22.11
N LEU A 23 -12.59 -7.74 23.18
CA LEU A 23 -13.88 -7.08 23.08
C LEU A 23 -13.78 -5.65 22.55
N VAL A 24 -12.77 -4.89 22.98
CA VAL A 24 -12.53 -3.52 22.47
C VAL A 24 -12.16 -3.56 20.99
N MET A 25 -11.29 -4.49 20.57
CA MET A 25 -10.92 -4.63 19.16
C MET A 25 -12.13 -5.01 18.30
N VAL A 26 -12.92 -6.00 18.72
CA VAL A 26 -14.15 -6.38 18.01
C VAL A 26 -15.13 -5.20 17.95
N ALA A 27 -15.33 -4.50 19.07
CA ALA A 27 -16.20 -3.33 19.11
C ALA A 27 -15.71 -2.20 18.18
N ALA A 28 -14.40 -2.01 18.06
CA ALA A 28 -13.84 -1.07 17.10
C ALA A 28 -14.19 -1.47 15.66
N TYR A 29 -14.18 -2.75 15.34
CA TYR A 29 -14.49 -3.24 13.99
C TYR A 29 -15.98 -3.24 13.64
N ILE A 30 -16.88 -3.23 14.62
CA ILE A 30 -18.33 -3.21 14.37
C ILE A 30 -18.67 -2.00 13.50
N ASN A 31 -19.42 -2.26 12.41
CA ASN A 31 -19.83 -1.29 11.40
C ASN A 31 -18.71 -0.71 10.52
N MET A 32 -17.50 -1.30 10.51
CA MET A 32 -16.46 -0.96 9.54
C MET A 32 -16.56 -1.77 8.22
N GLY A 33 -17.49 -2.73 8.14
CA GLY A 33 -17.70 -3.57 6.96
C GLY A 33 -18.94 -4.45 7.06
N GLN A 34 -19.31 -5.07 5.94
CA GLN A 34 -20.63 -5.66 5.69
C GLN A 34 -20.92 -6.86 6.61
N ASP A 35 -19.85 -7.51 7.09
CA ASP A 35 -19.90 -8.72 7.92
C ASP A 35 -19.01 -8.59 9.15
N MET A 36 -18.73 -7.36 9.57
CA MET A 36 -17.91 -7.04 10.74
C MET A 36 -18.73 -7.13 12.03
N GLY A 37 -19.64 -8.10 12.09
CA GLY A 37 -20.34 -8.47 13.31
C GLY A 37 -19.43 -9.26 14.24
N ALA A 38 -19.79 -9.30 15.52
CA ALA A 38 -19.02 -10.05 16.52
C ALA A 38 -18.84 -11.53 16.14
N GLU A 39 -19.82 -12.13 15.44
CA GLU A 39 -19.80 -13.52 14.98
C GLU A 39 -18.53 -13.87 14.20
N TYR A 40 -18.04 -12.95 13.36
CA TYR A 40 -16.88 -13.19 12.50
C TYR A 40 -15.57 -13.35 13.30
N PHE A 41 -15.48 -12.70 14.46
CA PHE A 41 -14.31 -12.77 15.33
C PHE A 41 -14.39 -13.92 16.34
N LEU A 42 -15.59 -14.50 16.58
CA LEU A 42 -15.80 -15.56 17.58
C LEU A 42 -14.85 -16.76 17.44
N PRO A 43 -14.50 -17.26 16.24
CA PRO A 43 -13.53 -18.35 16.11
C PRO A 43 -12.17 -18.01 16.71
N GLY A 44 -11.77 -16.74 16.68
CA GLY A 44 -10.52 -16.24 17.23
C GLY A 44 -10.55 -15.98 18.75
N LEU A 45 -11.73 -15.93 19.38
CA LEU A 45 -11.89 -15.55 20.79
C LEU A 45 -11.03 -16.41 21.72
N ILE A 46 -11.25 -17.73 21.71
CA ILE A 46 -10.55 -18.63 22.63
C ILE A 46 -9.04 -18.69 22.35
N PRO A 47 -8.57 -18.88 21.09
CA PRO A 47 -7.14 -18.88 20.79
C PRO A 47 -6.44 -17.58 21.19
N VAL A 48 -7.02 -16.41 20.85
CA VAL A 48 -6.43 -15.11 21.18
C VAL A 48 -6.36 -14.90 22.69
N LEU A 49 -7.44 -15.22 23.42
CA LEU A 49 -7.45 -15.14 24.89
C LEU A 49 -6.35 -15.99 25.52
N VAL A 50 -6.25 -17.26 25.12
CA VAL A 50 -5.26 -18.20 25.66
C VAL A 50 -3.84 -17.68 25.41
N VAL A 51 -3.54 -17.25 24.18
CA VAL A 51 -2.20 -16.76 23.82
C VAL A 51 -1.86 -15.48 24.57
N LEU A 52 -2.79 -14.52 24.70
CA LEU A 52 -2.57 -13.29 25.48
C LEU A 52 -2.43 -13.55 26.98
N MET A 53 -3.15 -14.53 27.53
CA MET A 53 -2.98 -14.96 28.91
C MET A 53 -1.59 -15.60 29.13
N LEU A 54 -1.15 -16.47 28.22
CA LEU A 54 0.18 -17.07 28.25
C LEU A 54 1.30 -16.02 28.11
N LEU A 55 1.12 -15.00 27.28
CA LEU A 55 2.05 -13.89 27.14
C LEU A 55 2.20 -13.12 28.47
N GLN A 56 1.09 -12.78 29.11
CA GLN A 56 1.10 -12.08 30.40
C GLN A 56 1.72 -12.96 31.50
N TYR A 57 1.44 -14.26 31.51
CA TYR A 57 2.08 -15.22 32.41
C TYR A 57 3.60 -15.30 32.18
N GLY A 58 4.03 -15.41 30.93
CA GLY A 58 5.44 -15.52 30.55
C GLY A 58 6.24 -14.26 30.91
N THR A 59 5.69 -13.08 30.62
CA THR A 59 6.30 -11.78 30.96
C THR A 59 6.18 -11.43 32.44
N GLY A 60 5.14 -11.91 33.12
CA GLY A 60 4.77 -11.51 34.49
C GLY A 60 4.21 -10.09 34.55
N VAL A 61 3.77 -9.54 33.42
CA VAL A 61 3.36 -8.14 33.28
C VAL A 61 2.00 -8.10 32.59
N SER A 62 1.07 -7.31 33.13
CA SER A 62 -0.26 -7.13 32.54
C SER A 62 -0.18 -6.43 31.17
N LEU A 63 -1.08 -6.83 30.26
CA LEU A 63 -1.17 -6.34 28.88
C LEU A 63 -1.27 -4.80 28.80
N PHE A 64 -2.06 -4.17 29.67
CA PHE A 64 -2.29 -2.71 29.64
C PHE A 64 -1.26 -1.91 30.46
N SER A 65 -0.10 -2.50 30.76
CA SER A 65 0.95 -1.78 31.48
C SER A 65 1.72 -0.82 30.56
N ARG A 66 2.30 0.23 31.14
CA ARG A 66 3.16 1.19 30.39
C ARG A 66 4.36 0.53 29.69
N GLY A 67 4.83 -0.61 30.18
CA GLY A 67 5.93 -1.36 29.56
C GLY A 67 5.50 -2.15 28.31
N MET A 68 4.21 -2.46 28.19
CA MET A 68 3.68 -3.18 27.04
C MET A 68 3.34 -2.27 25.85
N LEU A 69 3.27 -0.94 26.06
CA LEU A 69 2.95 0.02 24.99
C LEU A 69 3.90 -0.08 23.80
N GLY A 70 5.18 -0.37 24.02
CA GLY A 70 6.18 -0.53 22.96
C GLY A 70 5.85 -1.67 21.99
N ALA A 71 5.18 -2.72 22.47
CA ALA A 71 4.70 -3.82 21.65
C ALA A 71 3.25 -3.62 21.17
N MET A 72 2.41 -3.05 22.03
CA MET A 72 0.98 -2.88 21.77
C MET A 72 0.69 -1.82 20.70
N VAL A 73 1.42 -0.69 20.70
CA VAL A 73 1.17 0.39 19.72
C VAL A 73 1.44 -0.06 18.28
N PRO A 74 2.58 -0.70 17.94
CA PRO A 74 2.79 -1.24 16.59
C PRO A 74 1.69 -2.22 16.15
N GLY A 75 1.31 -3.15 17.03
CA GLY A 75 0.25 -4.12 16.73
C GLY A 75 -1.12 -3.46 16.52
N LEU A 76 -1.48 -2.49 17.35
CA LEU A 76 -2.74 -1.74 17.20
C LEU A 76 -2.75 -0.87 15.95
N LEU A 77 -1.61 -0.25 15.59
CA LEU A 77 -1.47 0.47 14.33
C LEU A 77 -1.76 -0.46 13.15
N TRP A 78 -1.20 -1.67 13.14
CA TRP A 78 -1.50 -2.63 12.08
C TRP A 78 -2.97 -3.03 12.04
N CYS A 79 -3.54 -3.42 13.19
CA CYS A 79 -4.93 -3.84 13.31
C CYS A 79 -5.89 -2.79 12.72
N LEU A 80 -5.70 -1.52 13.08
CA LEU A 80 -6.73 -0.50 12.89
C LEU A 80 -6.54 0.34 11.63
N THR A 81 -5.31 0.52 11.15
CA THR A 81 -5.03 1.54 10.12
C THR A 81 -5.78 1.27 8.82
N PHE A 82 -5.49 0.17 8.12
CA PHE A 82 -6.11 -0.08 6.83
C PHE A 82 -7.64 -0.15 6.91
N PRO A 83 -8.25 -0.88 7.88
CA PRO A 83 -9.71 -0.95 8.01
C PRO A 83 -10.36 0.42 8.23
N LEU A 84 -9.78 1.26 9.11
CA LEU A 84 -10.31 2.60 9.38
C LEU A 84 -10.23 3.50 8.15
N LEU A 85 -9.04 3.57 7.54
CA LEU A 85 -8.82 4.45 6.39
C LEU A 85 -9.73 4.08 5.23
N TYR A 86 -9.95 2.79 5.01
CA TYR A 86 -10.88 2.36 3.98
C TYR A 86 -12.33 2.70 4.29
N ALA A 87 -12.81 2.38 5.51
CA ALA A 87 -14.17 2.67 5.91
C ALA A 87 -14.49 4.18 5.76
N TRP A 88 -13.52 5.05 6.08
CA TRP A 88 -13.64 6.48 5.86
C TRP A 88 -13.61 6.91 4.40
N THR A 89 -12.91 6.17 3.52
CA THR A 89 -12.80 6.51 2.10
C THR A 89 -14.09 6.21 1.34
N TYR A 90 -14.59 5.00 1.47
CA TYR A 90 -15.63 4.51 0.57
C TYR A 90 -17.04 4.74 1.10
N HIS A 91 -17.18 5.07 2.40
CA HIS A 91 -18.48 5.17 3.07
C HIS A 91 -19.39 3.95 2.81
N GLN A 92 -18.77 2.83 2.43
CA GLN A 92 -19.37 1.56 2.07
C GLN A 92 -18.57 0.45 2.75
N ASP A 93 -19.27 -0.63 2.96
CA ASP A 93 -18.77 -1.81 3.61
C ASP A 93 -17.73 -2.56 2.75
N TRP A 94 -16.54 -2.82 3.31
CA TRP A 94 -15.46 -3.61 2.67
C TRP A 94 -15.82 -5.11 2.56
N TYR A 95 -15.21 -5.81 1.59
CA TYR A 95 -15.39 -7.25 1.35
C TYR A 95 -14.83 -8.18 2.46
N LYS A 96 -15.73 -9.04 2.94
CA LYS A 96 -15.72 -10.06 4.01
C LYS A 96 -14.46 -10.57 4.73
N SER A 97 -13.27 -10.76 4.14
CA SER A 97 -12.28 -11.70 4.73
C SER A 97 -10.98 -11.11 5.30
N LEU A 98 -10.60 -9.90 4.93
CA LEU A 98 -9.20 -9.45 5.12
C LEU A 98 -8.98 -8.73 6.46
N ILE A 99 -10.00 -8.05 7.00
CA ILE A 99 -9.86 -7.26 8.24
C ILE A 99 -9.61 -8.17 9.46
N TYR A 100 -10.18 -9.37 9.46
CA TYR A 100 -9.87 -10.36 10.49
C TYR A 100 -8.41 -10.82 10.43
N PHE A 101 -7.83 -10.94 9.24
CA PHE A 101 -6.40 -11.23 9.10
C PHE A 101 -5.56 -10.06 9.62
N ASP A 102 -5.90 -8.80 9.33
CA ASP A 102 -5.19 -7.65 9.88
C ASP A 102 -5.28 -7.59 11.42
N PHE A 103 -6.42 -7.93 12.01
CA PHE A 103 -6.56 -8.09 13.45
C PHE A 103 -5.62 -9.16 14.02
N LEU A 104 -5.58 -10.34 13.39
CA LEU A 104 -4.72 -11.43 13.85
C LEU A 104 -3.24 -11.10 13.67
N ILE A 105 -2.86 -10.48 12.55
CA ILE A 105 -1.49 -10.06 12.24
C ILE A 105 -1.03 -9.01 13.25
N GLY A 106 -1.78 -7.93 13.44
CA GLY A 106 -1.41 -6.88 14.40
C GLY A 106 -1.33 -7.42 15.84
N THR A 107 -2.26 -8.30 16.21
CA THR A 107 -2.19 -9.01 17.51
C THR A 107 -0.95 -9.89 17.61
N ALA A 108 -0.58 -10.62 16.55
CA ALA A 108 0.62 -11.45 16.50
C ALA A 108 1.91 -10.60 16.54
N GLN A 109 1.95 -9.44 15.89
CA GLN A 109 3.08 -8.49 15.99
C GLN A 109 3.27 -8.01 17.43
N MET A 110 2.18 -7.62 18.10
CA MET A 110 2.22 -7.27 19.53
C MET A 110 2.75 -8.43 20.37
N ILE A 111 2.24 -9.65 20.16
CA ILE A 111 2.69 -10.84 20.91
C ILE A 111 4.17 -11.11 20.67
N ALA A 112 4.64 -11.08 19.42
CA ALA A 112 6.02 -11.32 19.07
C ALA A 112 6.94 -10.30 19.75
N LEU A 113 6.66 -9.00 19.62
CA LEU A 113 7.43 -7.92 20.23
C LEU A 113 7.45 -8.02 21.77
N ALA A 114 6.30 -8.30 22.39
CA ALA A 114 6.20 -8.43 23.84
C ALA A 114 6.92 -9.68 24.36
N ALA A 115 6.85 -10.80 23.63
CA ALA A 115 7.49 -12.05 24.02
C ALA A 115 9.02 -12.00 23.83
N LEU A 116 9.50 -11.40 22.73
CA LEU A 116 10.91 -11.08 22.52
C LEU A 116 11.44 -10.16 23.64
N GLY A 117 10.69 -9.12 23.99
CA GLY A 117 11.00 -8.27 25.15
C GLY A 117 11.07 -9.07 26.46
N GLY A 118 10.07 -9.91 26.69
CA GLY A 118 9.99 -10.81 27.84
C GLY A 118 11.18 -11.75 27.97
N ALA A 119 11.70 -12.26 26.85
CA ALA A 119 12.82 -13.20 26.81
C ALA A 119 14.18 -12.48 26.90
N PHE A 120 14.42 -11.48 26.05
CA PHE A 120 15.75 -10.90 25.84
C PHE A 120 16.10 -9.80 26.85
N LEU A 121 15.14 -9.03 27.39
CA LEU A 121 15.43 -7.96 28.35
C LEU A 121 15.99 -8.48 29.69
N ARG A 122 15.92 -9.79 29.92
CA ARG A 122 16.50 -10.47 31.09
C ARG A 122 18.00 -10.74 30.96
N LEU A 123 18.56 -10.74 29.74
CA LEU A 123 19.97 -11.09 29.46
C LEU A 123 20.99 -9.99 29.83
N GLY A 124 20.64 -9.02 30.68
CA GLY A 124 21.56 -7.99 31.18
C GLY A 124 21.76 -6.77 30.28
N HIS A 125 21.64 -6.88 28.96
CA HIS A 125 21.86 -5.78 28.00
C HIS A 125 20.62 -4.89 27.75
N ARG A 126 19.91 -4.50 28.82
CA ARG A 126 18.57 -3.88 28.77
C ARG A 126 18.44 -2.70 27.81
N ARG A 127 19.43 -1.80 27.74
CA ARG A 127 19.38 -0.62 26.85
C ARG A 127 19.50 -1.00 25.38
N VAL A 128 20.44 -1.88 25.05
CA VAL A 128 20.67 -2.32 23.67
C VAL A 128 19.46 -3.12 23.18
N THR A 129 18.99 -4.08 23.98
CA THR A 129 17.80 -4.88 23.65
C THR A 129 16.55 -4.00 23.49
N ALA A 130 16.33 -3.02 24.38
CA ALA A 130 15.21 -2.10 24.25
C ALA A 130 15.30 -1.24 22.97
N ALA A 131 16.51 -0.83 22.56
CA ALA A 131 16.72 -0.07 21.33
C ALA A 131 16.42 -0.94 20.09
N LEU A 132 16.91 -2.18 20.06
CA LEU A 132 16.62 -3.13 18.97
C LEU A 132 15.12 -3.42 18.85
N LEU A 133 14.43 -3.63 19.97
CA LEU A 133 12.98 -3.84 19.98
C LEU A 133 12.20 -2.60 19.55
N ALA A 134 12.67 -1.40 19.90
CA ALA A 134 12.06 -0.16 19.45
C ALA A 134 12.21 0.05 17.95
N VAL A 135 13.40 -0.24 17.40
CA VAL A 135 13.63 -0.21 15.95
C VAL A 135 12.77 -1.26 15.24
N LEU A 136 12.70 -2.49 15.76
CA LEU A 136 11.84 -3.53 15.21
C LEU A 136 10.35 -3.14 15.25
N GLY A 137 9.88 -2.59 16.37
CA GLY A 137 8.50 -2.09 16.50
C GLY A 137 8.21 -0.94 15.54
N PHE A 138 9.19 -0.06 15.28
CA PHE A 138 9.08 0.98 14.26
C PHE A 138 9.01 0.39 12.84
N LEU A 139 9.87 -0.57 12.50
CA LEU A 139 9.83 -1.24 11.20
C LEU A 139 8.49 -1.94 10.96
N MET A 140 7.93 -2.60 11.97
CA MET A 140 6.59 -3.21 11.91
C MET A 140 5.47 -2.16 11.76
N SER A 141 5.70 -0.93 12.23
CA SER A 141 4.76 0.19 12.10
C SER A 141 4.90 0.95 10.78
N LEU A 142 5.92 0.68 9.95
CA LEU A 142 6.21 1.49 8.77
C LEU A 142 5.06 1.46 7.77
N ILE A 143 4.51 0.26 7.50
CA ILE A 143 3.39 0.08 6.58
C ILE A 143 2.16 0.90 7.03
N PRO A 144 1.62 0.74 8.26
CA PRO A 144 0.49 1.55 8.68
C PRO A 144 0.82 3.05 8.76
N LEU A 145 2.03 3.45 9.20
CA LEU A 145 2.41 4.86 9.23
C LEU A 145 2.44 5.50 7.84
N THR A 146 2.94 4.77 6.83
CA THR A 146 2.91 5.22 5.43
C THR A 146 1.49 5.37 4.92
N GLN A 147 0.59 4.44 5.26
CA GLN A 147 -0.82 4.55 4.87
C GLN A 147 -1.51 5.75 5.52
N ILE A 148 -1.23 6.03 6.81
CA ILE A 148 -1.75 7.22 7.50
C ILE A 148 -1.23 8.49 6.82
N ALA A 149 0.07 8.56 6.55
CA ALA A 149 0.67 9.71 5.87
C ALA A 149 0.04 9.94 4.49
N TYR A 150 -0.13 8.88 3.70
CA TYR A 150 -0.78 8.91 2.40
C TYR A 150 -2.24 9.39 2.49
N TYR A 151 -2.99 8.87 3.45
CA TYR A 151 -4.39 9.27 3.63
C TYR A 151 -4.52 10.73 4.03
N MET A 152 -3.61 11.25 4.85
CA MET A 152 -3.62 12.66 5.24
C MET A 152 -3.37 13.62 4.07
N THR A 153 -2.66 13.18 3.02
CA THR A 153 -2.41 13.99 1.82
C THR A 153 -3.49 13.84 0.77
N VAL A 154 -4.00 12.63 0.55
CA VAL A 154 -4.91 12.32 -0.58
C VAL A 154 -6.37 12.19 -0.16
N TRP A 155 -6.66 12.06 1.15
CA TRP A 155 -8.00 11.79 1.69
C TRP A 155 -8.66 10.53 1.12
N HIS A 156 -7.85 9.54 0.76
CA HIS A 156 -8.28 8.29 0.17
C HIS A 156 -7.39 7.14 0.64
N ALA A 157 -7.96 5.97 0.89
CA ALA A 157 -7.21 4.77 1.23
C ALA A 157 -6.32 4.34 0.06
N LEU A 158 -5.25 3.62 0.37
CA LEU A 158 -4.30 3.20 -0.65
C LEU A 158 -4.99 2.22 -1.62
N SER A 159 -5.02 2.58 -2.90
CA SER A 159 -5.68 1.81 -3.97
C SER A 159 -4.65 1.21 -4.93
N PRO A 160 -5.03 0.23 -5.78
CA PRO A 160 -4.13 -0.29 -6.81
C PRO A 160 -3.55 0.80 -7.71
N ALA A 161 -4.36 1.80 -8.09
CA ALA A 161 -3.88 2.96 -8.85
C ALA A 161 -2.83 3.76 -8.08
N SER A 162 -3.02 3.96 -6.77
CA SER A 162 -2.07 4.70 -5.92
C SER A 162 -0.74 3.96 -5.81
N LEU A 163 -0.81 2.64 -5.58
CA LEU A 163 0.37 1.78 -5.49
C LEU A 163 1.08 1.66 -6.84
N MET A 164 0.33 1.61 -7.95
CA MET A 164 0.90 1.64 -9.30
C MET A 164 1.66 2.94 -9.56
N ALA A 165 1.13 4.09 -9.12
CA ALA A 165 1.84 5.36 -9.24
C ALA A 165 3.15 5.34 -8.45
N LEU A 166 3.15 4.81 -7.22
CA LEU A 166 4.37 4.63 -6.42
C LEU A 166 5.35 3.64 -7.06
N TYR A 167 4.82 2.58 -7.69
CA TYR A 167 5.62 1.56 -8.37
C TYR A 167 6.31 2.11 -9.62
N LEU A 168 5.62 2.99 -10.37
CA LEU A 168 6.14 3.64 -11.56
C LEU A 168 6.97 4.91 -11.28
N THR A 169 6.91 5.43 -10.05
CA THR A 169 7.61 6.64 -9.63
C THR A 169 9.11 6.40 -9.50
N ASN A 170 9.91 7.43 -9.79
CA ASN A 170 11.36 7.43 -9.54
C ASN A 170 11.76 8.31 -8.33
N TRP A 171 13.03 8.22 -7.90
CA TRP A 171 13.52 8.96 -6.73
C TRP A 171 13.48 10.49 -6.87
N HIS A 172 13.62 11.03 -8.09
CA HIS A 172 13.51 12.48 -8.31
C HIS A 172 12.05 12.91 -8.21
N GLU A 173 11.12 12.20 -8.85
CA GLU A 173 9.68 12.43 -8.72
C GLU A 173 9.18 12.32 -7.28
N ALA A 174 9.68 11.35 -6.52
CA ALA A 174 9.36 11.22 -5.10
C ALA A 174 9.85 12.43 -4.29
N GLY A 175 11.04 12.96 -4.61
CA GLY A 175 11.59 14.17 -4.00
C GLY A 175 10.76 15.41 -4.34
N ASP A 176 10.48 15.62 -5.62
CA ASP A 176 9.67 16.74 -6.12
C ASP A 176 8.25 16.68 -5.56
N TYR A 177 7.67 15.49 -5.40
CA TYR A 177 6.36 15.30 -4.77
C TYR A 177 6.37 15.73 -3.30
N ILE A 178 7.40 15.33 -2.54
CA ILE A 178 7.53 15.73 -1.13
C ILE A 178 7.71 17.24 -1.04
N GLU A 179 8.54 17.85 -1.89
CA GLU A 179 8.77 19.30 -1.89
C GLU A 179 7.51 20.09 -2.26
N SER A 180 6.80 19.67 -3.30
CA SER A 180 5.60 20.34 -3.81
C SER A 180 4.35 20.11 -2.95
N THR A 181 4.18 18.92 -2.38
CA THR A 181 2.95 18.54 -1.66
C THR A 181 3.07 18.75 -0.15
N VAL A 182 4.19 18.31 0.45
CA VAL A 182 4.38 18.34 1.91
C VAL A 182 5.20 19.57 2.32
N GLY A 183 6.17 19.96 1.50
CA GLY A 183 7.15 20.99 1.83
C GLY A 183 8.27 20.47 2.72
N THR A 184 9.42 21.13 2.64
CA THR A 184 10.65 20.73 3.35
C THR A 184 10.54 20.82 4.87
N LEU A 185 9.93 21.89 5.40
CA LEU A 185 9.80 22.08 6.85
C LEU A 185 8.85 21.07 7.50
N PRO A 186 7.63 20.81 6.96
CA PRO A 186 6.78 19.74 7.47
C PRO A 186 7.42 18.36 7.34
N ALA A 187 8.16 18.08 6.26
CA ALA A 187 8.89 16.82 6.09
C ALA A 187 9.94 16.60 7.20
N LEU A 188 10.71 17.64 7.56
CA LEU A 188 11.62 17.59 8.72
C LEU A 188 10.87 17.36 10.03
N GLY A 189 9.71 18.01 10.20
CA GLY A 189 8.82 17.79 11.33
C GLY A 189 8.36 16.33 11.46
N ILE A 190 7.95 15.71 10.35
CA ILE A 190 7.61 14.28 10.30
C ILE A 190 8.83 13.43 10.72
N GLY A 191 10.02 13.72 10.21
CA GLY A 191 11.25 13.03 10.62
C GLY A 191 11.49 13.08 12.14
N VAL A 192 11.31 14.26 12.75
CA VAL A 192 11.42 14.43 14.21
C VAL A 192 10.33 13.64 14.95
N LEU A 193 9.09 13.62 14.45
CA LEU A 193 8.00 12.85 15.05
C LEU A 193 8.26 11.33 14.98
N LEU A 194 8.82 10.82 13.88
CA LEU A 194 9.19 9.42 13.76
C LEU A 194 10.33 9.04 14.72
N LEU A 195 11.35 9.90 14.86
CA LEU A 195 12.41 9.71 15.86
C LEU A 195 11.87 9.75 17.29
N PHE A 196 10.94 10.66 17.57
CA PHE A 196 10.26 10.74 18.86
C PHE A 196 9.41 9.49 19.12
N PHE A 197 8.72 8.96 18.12
CA PHE A 197 7.99 7.70 18.21
C PHE A 197 8.92 6.54 18.56
N ILE A 198 10.04 6.37 17.87
CA ILE A 198 11.08 5.36 18.20
C ILE A 198 11.55 5.54 19.65
N TYR A 199 11.80 6.78 20.08
CA TYR A 199 12.19 7.07 21.46
C TYR A 199 11.10 6.66 22.47
N LEU A 200 9.82 6.89 22.20
CA LEU A 200 8.72 6.45 23.05
C LEU A 200 8.64 4.92 23.16
N LEU A 201 8.80 4.20 22.03
CA LEU A 201 8.87 2.73 22.04
C LEU A 201 10.04 2.25 22.91
N TYR A 202 11.23 2.85 22.73
CA TYR A 202 12.42 2.57 23.55
C TYR A 202 12.17 2.79 25.04
N ARG A 203 11.54 3.92 25.41
CA ARG A 203 11.19 4.21 26.80
C ARG A 203 10.20 3.20 27.37
N SER A 204 9.24 2.74 26.58
CA SER A 204 8.32 1.69 26.99
C SER A 204 9.05 0.38 27.28
N TYR A 205 9.95 -0.08 26.40
CA TYR A 205 10.74 -1.30 26.64
C TYR A 205 11.69 -1.19 27.85
N LEU A 206 12.24 0.00 28.14
CA LEU A 206 12.99 0.20 29.39
C LEU A 206 12.11 0.08 30.64
N VAL A 207 10.85 0.51 30.57
CA VAL A 207 9.88 0.30 31.66
C VAL A 207 9.53 -1.18 31.79
N LEU A 208 9.36 -1.89 30.66
CA LEU A 208 9.14 -3.33 30.64
C LEU A 208 10.29 -4.08 31.33
N ALA A 209 11.54 -3.73 31.00
CA ALA A 209 12.74 -4.34 31.58
C ALA A 209 12.83 -4.24 33.11
N ARG A 210 12.16 -3.25 33.72
CA ARG A 210 12.09 -3.08 35.19
C ARG A 210 10.96 -3.88 35.84
N ARG A 211 9.93 -4.23 35.07
CA ARG A 211 8.70 -4.89 35.57
C ARG A 211 8.64 -6.38 35.27
N ILE A 212 9.42 -6.84 34.28
CA ILE A 212 9.54 -8.26 33.96
C ILE A 212 10.00 -9.02 35.19
N TYR A 213 9.41 -10.20 35.41
CA TYR A 213 9.74 -11.08 36.52
C TYR A 213 11.24 -11.46 36.50
N PRO A 214 11.99 -11.29 37.60
CA PRO A 214 13.45 -11.42 37.58
C PRO A 214 13.94 -12.87 37.46
N SER A 215 13.16 -13.88 37.90
CA SER A 215 13.55 -15.30 37.75
C SER A 215 13.14 -15.85 36.38
N ALA A 216 14.09 -16.50 35.71
CA ALA A 216 13.85 -17.25 34.48
C ALA A 216 13.30 -18.64 34.81
N GLU A 217 12.08 -18.71 35.35
CA GLU A 217 11.39 -19.98 35.52
C GLU A 217 11.17 -20.65 34.17
N GLY A 218 11.59 -21.92 34.02
CA GLY A 218 11.49 -22.66 32.76
C GLY A 218 10.06 -22.70 32.19
N SER A 219 9.03 -22.73 33.05
CA SER A 219 7.63 -22.69 32.61
C SER A 219 7.22 -21.36 31.95
N ARG A 220 7.74 -20.23 32.44
CA ARG A 220 7.47 -18.90 31.88
C ARG A 220 8.20 -18.71 30.55
N MET A 221 9.45 -19.17 30.47
CA MET A 221 10.21 -19.18 29.22
C MET A 221 9.56 -20.09 28.18
N GLY A 222 9.08 -21.28 28.58
CA GLY A 222 8.31 -22.16 27.73
C GLY A 222 7.03 -21.51 27.19
N ALA A 223 6.29 -20.77 28.03
CA ALA A 223 5.14 -19.99 27.59
C ALA A 223 5.52 -18.90 26.57
N LEU A 224 6.61 -18.16 26.81
CA LEU A 224 7.11 -17.14 25.87
C LEU A 224 7.49 -17.75 24.51
N VAL A 225 8.18 -18.90 24.50
CA VAL A 225 8.53 -19.60 23.26
C VAL A 225 7.27 -20.08 22.54
N ALA A 226 6.31 -20.67 23.26
CA ALA A 226 5.06 -21.13 22.68
C ALA A 226 4.28 -20.00 21.99
N VAL A 227 4.11 -18.85 22.67
CA VAL A 227 3.41 -17.71 22.05
C VAL A 227 4.20 -17.08 20.91
N MET A 228 5.53 -17.10 20.94
CA MET A 228 6.36 -16.66 19.80
C MET A 228 6.20 -17.57 18.58
N VAL A 229 6.14 -18.89 18.77
CA VAL A 229 5.91 -19.85 17.68
C VAL A 229 4.54 -19.64 17.06
N VAL A 230 3.49 -19.45 17.88
CA VAL A 230 2.15 -19.14 17.39
C VAL A 230 2.15 -17.82 16.62
N ALA A 231 2.75 -16.75 17.18
CA ALA A 231 2.83 -15.46 16.52
C ALA A 231 3.58 -15.56 15.19
N ALA A 232 4.72 -16.25 15.14
CA ALA A 232 5.48 -16.46 13.91
C ALA A 232 4.67 -17.24 12.86
N GLY A 233 3.94 -18.28 13.26
CA GLY A 233 3.06 -19.04 12.36
C GLY A 233 1.93 -18.19 11.79
N VAL A 234 1.29 -17.36 12.62
CA VAL A 234 0.25 -16.42 12.18
C VAL A 234 0.82 -15.39 11.21
N LEU A 235 1.97 -14.77 11.54
CA LEU A 235 2.60 -13.78 10.67
C LEU A 235 3.02 -14.42 9.33
N PHE A 236 3.61 -15.61 9.34
CA PHE A 236 4.02 -16.30 8.13
C PHE A 236 2.83 -16.66 7.23
N ALA A 237 1.75 -17.18 7.81
CA ALA A 237 0.59 -17.63 7.05
C ALA A 237 -0.30 -16.48 6.56
N LEU A 238 -0.45 -15.41 7.37
CA LEU A 238 -1.47 -14.39 7.12
C LEU A 238 -0.92 -13.08 6.53
N VAL A 239 0.37 -12.75 6.69
CA VAL A 239 0.92 -11.53 6.07
C VAL A 239 0.75 -11.51 4.53
N PRO A 240 0.90 -12.63 3.79
CA PRO A 240 0.59 -12.66 2.35
C PRO A 240 -0.89 -12.39 2.02
N GLU A 241 -1.79 -12.65 2.98
CA GLU A 241 -3.24 -12.49 2.86
C GLU A 241 -3.72 -11.17 3.50
N CYS A 242 -2.82 -10.28 3.93
CA CYS A 242 -3.22 -9.01 4.54
C CYS A 242 -3.73 -8.01 3.51
N SER A 243 -4.49 -7.01 3.96
CA SER A 243 -5.16 -6.08 3.03
C SER A 243 -4.21 -5.35 2.09
N ILE A 244 -3.03 -4.94 2.57
CA ILE A 244 -2.02 -4.29 1.72
C ILE A 244 -1.35 -5.25 0.73
N ALA A 245 -1.21 -6.53 1.09
CA ALA A 245 -0.66 -7.55 0.21
C ALA A 245 -1.61 -7.86 -0.95
N GLY A 246 -2.93 -7.79 -0.72
CA GLY A 246 -3.94 -7.85 -1.78
C GLY A 246 -3.75 -6.74 -2.83
N VAL A 247 -3.65 -5.48 -2.37
CA VAL A 247 -3.42 -4.34 -3.29
C VAL A 247 -2.10 -4.47 -4.04
N TYR A 248 -1.05 -4.97 -3.38
CA TYR A 248 0.24 -5.25 -4.03
C TYR A 248 0.14 -6.34 -5.09
N LYS A 249 -0.60 -7.42 -4.80
CA LYS A 249 -0.83 -8.51 -5.75
C LYS A 249 -1.56 -8.05 -7.00
N ASP A 250 -2.53 -7.16 -6.87
CA ASP A 250 -3.25 -6.58 -8.01
C ASP A 250 -2.28 -5.82 -8.93
N VAL A 251 -1.38 -5.01 -8.35
CA VAL A 251 -0.35 -4.28 -9.12
C VAL A 251 0.64 -5.23 -9.78
N THR A 252 1.14 -6.24 -9.08
CA THR A 252 2.08 -7.20 -9.69
C THR A 252 1.44 -7.99 -10.82
N SER A 253 0.18 -8.39 -10.67
CA SER A 253 -0.56 -9.10 -11.72
C SER A 253 -0.69 -8.22 -12.97
N TYR A 254 -1.06 -6.96 -12.79
CA TYR A 254 -1.12 -5.99 -13.88
C TYR A 254 0.24 -5.79 -14.58
N VAL A 255 1.33 -5.67 -13.81
CA VAL A 255 2.68 -5.52 -14.38
C VAL A 255 3.10 -6.76 -15.17
N GLU A 256 2.82 -7.96 -14.65
CA GLU A 256 3.10 -9.22 -15.34
C GLU A 256 2.32 -9.32 -16.67
N GLU A 257 1.05 -8.92 -16.66
CA GLU A 257 0.22 -8.82 -17.87
C GLU A 257 0.81 -7.82 -18.88
N THR A 258 1.24 -6.63 -18.45
CA THR A 258 1.88 -5.65 -19.32
C THR A 258 3.19 -6.19 -19.92
N GLN A 259 3.99 -6.96 -19.16
CA GLN A 259 5.22 -7.58 -19.68
C GLN A 259 4.93 -8.63 -20.76
N SER A 260 3.82 -9.37 -20.64
CA SER A 260 3.38 -10.32 -21.68
C SER A 260 3.07 -9.65 -23.02
N TYR A 261 2.77 -8.34 -23.02
CA TYR A 261 2.55 -7.57 -24.24
C TYR A 261 3.75 -7.67 -25.20
N GLY A 262 4.98 -7.56 -24.71
CA GLY A 262 6.17 -7.65 -25.55
C GLY A 262 6.39 -9.06 -26.11
N LEU A 263 6.09 -10.09 -25.32
CA LEU A 263 6.28 -11.50 -25.71
C LEU A 263 5.36 -11.90 -26.86
N ASN A 264 4.10 -11.44 -26.85
CA ASN A 264 3.09 -11.83 -27.83
C ASN A 264 3.03 -10.93 -29.07
N GLN A 265 3.99 -10.01 -29.25
CA GLN A 265 3.95 -9.04 -30.35
C GLN A 265 3.92 -9.70 -31.74
N GLY A 266 4.72 -10.75 -31.96
CA GLY A 266 4.81 -11.43 -33.26
C GLY A 266 3.47 -12.02 -33.71
N GLU A 267 2.82 -12.78 -32.83
CA GLU A 267 1.51 -13.40 -33.11
C GLU A 267 0.42 -12.34 -33.34
N ARG A 268 0.40 -11.27 -32.53
CA ARG A 268 -0.52 -10.14 -32.75
C ARG A 268 -0.28 -9.46 -34.10
N TYR A 269 0.99 -9.24 -34.47
CA TYR A 269 1.34 -8.57 -35.72
C TYR A 269 0.97 -9.41 -36.96
N GLU A 270 1.07 -10.74 -36.87
CA GLU A 270 0.68 -11.66 -37.93
C GLU A 270 -0.84 -11.78 -38.09
N SER A 271 -1.59 -11.75 -36.98
CA SER A 271 -3.05 -11.87 -36.99
C SER A 271 -3.81 -10.63 -37.49
N LEU A 272 -3.12 -9.50 -37.67
CA LEU A 272 -3.69 -8.27 -38.22
C LEU A 272 -4.24 -8.47 -39.63
N ILE A 273 -5.57 -8.33 -39.76
CA ILE A 273 -6.28 -8.35 -41.05
C ILE A 273 -6.40 -6.91 -41.55
N ILE A 274 -5.61 -6.57 -42.58
CA ILE A 274 -5.59 -5.21 -43.15
C ILE A 274 -5.76 -5.28 -44.67
N ASP A 275 -6.52 -4.36 -45.24
CA ASP A 275 -6.56 -4.13 -46.68
C ASP A 275 -5.22 -3.54 -47.16
N LEU A 276 -4.42 -4.37 -47.81
CA LEU A 276 -3.12 -4.00 -48.35
C LEU A 276 -3.20 -3.38 -49.76
N GLU A 277 -4.36 -3.45 -50.42
CA GLU A 277 -4.53 -2.90 -51.77
C GLU A 277 -4.75 -1.38 -51.73
N ASN A 278 -5.39 -0.86 -50.68
CA ASN A 278 -5.72 0.56 -50.52
C ASN A 278 -5.17 1.18 -49.23
N THR A 279 -3.87 1.00 -48.95
CA THR A 279 -3.26 1.50 -47.72
C THR A 279 -3.25 3.04 -47.62
N LEU A 280 -3.31 3.55 -46.39
CA LEU A 280 -3.15 4.99 -46.11
C LEU A 280 -1.79 5.51 -46.61
N ALA A 281 -0.73 4.70 -46.47
CA ALA A 281 0.60 5.05 -46.95
C ALA A 281 0.64 5.31 -48.46
N ALA A 282 -0.14 4.56 -49.25
CA ALA A 282 -0.25 4.76 -50.69
C ALA A 282 -1.10 5.99 -51.05
N ARG A 283 -2.18 6.25 -50.29
CA ARG A 283 -3.13 7.36 -50.55
C ARG A 283 -2.65 8.72 -50.06
N ALA A 284 -1.91 8.74 -48.96
CA ALA A 284 -1.41 9.93 -48.30
C ALA A 284 0.08 9.76 -47.96
N PRO A 285 0.96 9.74 -48.99
CA PRO A 285 2.39 9.65 -48.77
C PRO A 285 2.88 10.90 -48.03
N GLY A 286 3.63 10.72 -46.96
CA GLY A 286 4.13 11.83 -46.15
C GLY A 286 4.63 11.40 -44.77
N THR A 287 4.96 12.38 -43.95
CA THR A 287 5.40 12.18 -42.57
C THR A 287 4.28 12.57 -41.62
N VAL A 288 3.86 11.62 -40.78
CA VAL A 288 2.94 11.88 -39.67
C VAL A 288 3.77 12.06 -38.41
N ILE A 289 3.58 13.20 -37.73
CA ILE A 289 4.20 13.48 -36.44
C ILE A 289 3.11 13.38 -35.39
N PHE A 290 3.26 12.45 -34.47
CA PHE A 290 2.34 12.26 -33.36
C PHE A 290 3.04 12.64 -32.06
N ILE A 291 2.51 13.66 -31.38
CA ILE A 291 3.08 14.22 -30.15
C ILE A 291 2.21 13.77 -28.98
N ILE A 292 2.82 13.04 -28.04
CA ILE A 292 2.19 12.61 -26.81
C ILE A 292 2.64 13.56 -25.71
N GLY A 293 1.70 14.36 -25.19
CA GLY A 293 1.95 15.24 -24.05
C GLY A 293 1.97 14.47 -22.72
N GLU A 294 2.32 15.17 -21.63
CA GLU A 294 2.32 14.62 -20.27
C GLU A 294 1.65 15.63 -19.34
N SER A 295 0.68 15.17 -18.54
CA SER A 295 0.00 15.89 -17.45
C SER A 295 -0.60 17.28 -17.77
N ALA A 296 -0.61 17.72 -19.03
CA ALA A 296 -1.19 18.99 -19.46
C ALA A 296 -2.72 18.91 -19.45
N SER A 297 -3.36 19.81 -18.70
CA SER A 297 -4.81 19.92 -18.62
C SER A 297 -5.31 21.15 -19.36
N ARG A 298 -6.34 20.95 -20.20
CA ARG A 298 -7.03 21.99 -20.98
C ARG A 298 -7.49 23.17 -20.12
N ASP A 299 -7.93 22.90 -18.90
CA ASP A 299 -8.50 23.93 -18.03
C ASP A 299 -7.43 24.91 -17.50
N TYR A 300 -6.14 24.55 -17.63
CA TYR A 300 -4.97 25.38 -17.33
C TYR A 300 -4.22 25.77 -18.61
N MET A 301 -4.91 25.90 -19.74
CA MET A 301 -4.33 26.40 -20.99
C MET A 301 -5.16 27.60 -21.46
N HIS A 302 -4.54 28.76 -21.60
CA HIS A 302 -5.24 29.99 -22.01
C HIS A 302 -5.96 29.85 -23.36
N ALA A 303 -5.36 29.12 -24.32
CA ALA A 303 -5.95 28.82 -25.62
C ALA A 303 -7.34 28.15 -25.55
N TYR A 304 -7.63 27.43 -24.46
CA TYR A 304 -8.92 26.78 -24.23
C TYR A 304 -9.77 27.50 -23.18
N THR A 305 -9.13 28.23 -22.27
CA THR A 305 -9.78 28.92 -21.15
C THR A 305 -9.36 30.39 -21.15
N PRO A 306 -10.04 31.27 -21.93
CA PRO A 306 -9.67 32.69 -22.04
C PRO A 306 -9.73 33.49 -20.72
N GLY A 307 -10.37 32.95 -19.69
CA GLY A 307 -10.37 33.53 -18.34
C GLY A 307 -9.17 33.13 -17.48
N PHE A 308 -8.30 32.24 -17.97
CA PHE A 308 -7.08 31.83 -17.28
C PHE A 308 -6.06 32.98 -17.32
N PRO A 309 -5.46 33.39 -16.19
CA PRO A 309 -4.76 34.67 -16.11
C PRO A 309 -3.36 34.70 -16.74
N TYR A 310 -2.86 33.57 -17.27
CA TYR A 310 -1.50 33.45 -17.77
C TYR A 310 -1.49 33.11 -19.26
N GLU A 311 -0.71 33.85 -20.05
CA GLU A 311 -0.49 33.57 -21.49
C GLU A 311 0.51 32.41 -21.67
N ASP A 312 0.09 31.20 -21.31
CA ASP A 312 0.94 29.99 -21.31
C ASP A 312 0.91 29.20 -22.64
N THR A 313 -0.01 29.55 -23.54
CA THR A 313 -0.21 28.86 -24.82
C THR A 313 -0.30 29.80 -26.05
N PRO A 314 0.52 30.87 -26.13
CA PRO A 314 0.39 31.91 -27.16
C PRO A 314 0.62 31.39 -28.59
N TRP A 315 1.47 30.38 -28.76
CA TRP A 315 1.67 29.76 -30.07
C TRP A 315 0.42 29.01 -30.55
N LEU A 316 -0.25 28.26 -29.66
CA LEU A 316 -1.48 27.54 -30.01
C LEU A 316 -2.61 28.51 -30.39
N GLU A 317 -2.73 29.62 -29.67
CA GLU A 317 -3.67 30.69 -30.00
C GLU A 317 -3.42 31.29 -31.37
N SER A 318 -2.15 31.56 -31.70
CA SER A 318 -1.79 32.09 -33.03
C SER A 318 -2.14 31.13 -34.17
N MET A 319 -2.16 29.82 -33.88
CA MET A 319 -2.48 28.77 -34.85
C MET A 319 -3.97 28.49 -34.94
N ALA A 320 -4.77 28.84 -33.93
CA ALA A 320 -6.20 28.55 -33.87
C ALA A 320 -7.00 29.15 -35.04
N SER A 321 -6.54 30.26 -35.61
CA SER A 321 -7.18 30.92 -36.77
C SER A 321 -6.57 30.53 -38.12
N ARG A 322 -5.60 29.59 -38.15
CA ARG A 322 -4.90 29.22 -39.37
C ARG A 322 -5.68 28.15 -40.15
N ASP A 323 -5.88 28.40 -41.44
CA ASP A 323 -6.50 27.42 -42.34
C ASP A 323 -5.77 26.07 -42.29
N GLY A 324 -6.55 25.00 -42.08
CA GLY A 324 -6.05 23.63 -41.98
C GLY A 324 -5.54 23.22 -40.59
N PHE A 325 -5.62 24.09 -39.58
CA PHE A 325 -5.31 23.74 -38.19
C PHE A 325 -6.61 23.50 -37.40
N LEU A 326 -6.75 22.32 -36.81
CA LEU A 326 -7.97 21.90 -36.10
C LEU A 326 -7.70 21.81 -34.60
N ILE A 327 -8.55 22.45 -33.80
CA ILE A 327 -8.52 22.39 -32.34
C ILE A 327 -9.81 21.71 -31.85
N TYR A 328 -9.65 20.64 -31.09
CA TYR A 328 -10.76 19.90 -30.49
C TYR A 328 -11.03 20.43 -29.07
N GLN A 329 -12.19 21.05 -28.87
CA GLN A 329 -12.53 21.70 -27.60
C GLN A 329 -12.85 20.72 -26.46
N ASN A 330 -13.34 19.52 -26.80
CA ASN A 330 -13.88 18.54 -25.85
C ASN A 330 -13.16 17.20 -25.97
N VAL A 331 -11.89 17.16 -25.58
CA VAL A 331 -11.09 15.93 -25.53
C VAL A 331 -10.86 15.56 -24.07
N TYR A 332 -11.14 14.30 -23.74
CA TYR A 332 -10.96 13.74 -22.40
C TYR A 332 -10.06 12.52 -22.50
N SER A 333 -9.14 12.37 -21.55
CA SER A 333 -8.30 11.18 -21.47
C SER A 333 -9.13 9.97 -21.06
N SER A 334 -8.76 8.79 -21.56
CA SER A 334 -9.44 7.52 -21.24
C SER A 334 -9.16 7.01 -19.82
N TRP A 335 -8.20 7.64 -19.13
CA TRP A 335 -7.81 7.36 -17.75
C TRP A 335 -7.05 8.57 -17.18
N THR A 336 -6.59 8.49 -15.93
CA THR A 336 -5.88 9.58 -15.24
C THR A 336 -4.37 9.36 -15.08
N GLN A 337 -3.86 8.19 -15.48
CA GLN A 337 -2.45 7.79 -15.33
C GLN A 337 -1.86 7.46 -16.70
N THR A 338 -0.59 7.81 -16.92
CA THR A 338 0.11 7.70 -18.22
C THR A 338 -0.01 6.30 -18.83
N VAL A 339 0.38 5.23 -18.11
CA VAL A 339 0.37 3.87 -18.67
C VAL A 339 -1.05 3.41 -19.06
N PRO A 340 -2.07 3.43 -18.18
CA PRO A 340 -3.43 3.07 -18.57
C PRO A 340 -4.04 3.93 -19.69
N VAL A 341 -3.66 5.22 -19.81
CA VAL A 341 -4.05 6.06 -20.94
C VAL A 341 -3.41 5.57 -22.22
N LEU A 342 -2.09 5.37 -22.24
CA LEU A 342 -1.37 4.95 -23.44
C LEU A 342 -1.81 3.58 -23.96
N GLU A 343 -2.10 2.63 -23.06
CA GLU A 343 -2.68 1.33 -23.42
C GLU A 343 -3.97 1.49 -24.24
N ARG A 344 -4.82 2.44 -23.87
CA ARG A 344 -6.13 2.67 -24.51
C ARG A 344 -6.07 3.61 -25.71
N ALA A 345 -5.18 4.60 -25.66
CA ALA A 345 -5.04 5.60 -26.71
C ALA A 345 -4.30 5.05 -27.94
N LEU A 346 -3.39 4.10 -27.73
CA LEU A 346 -2.48 3.61 -28.77
C LEU A 346 -2.73 2.16 -29.19
N THR A 347 -3.76 1.50 -28.63
CA THR A 347 -4.15 0.14 -29.03
C THR A 347 -5.65 0.02 -29.28
N GLU A 348 -6.08 -1.16 -29.69
CA GLU A 348 -7.49 -1.52 -29.84
C GLU A 348 -8.27 -1.59 -28.51
N LYS A 349 -7.58 -1.64 -27.36
CA LYS A 349 -8.21 -1.57 -26.04
C LYS A 349 -8.88 -0.22 -25.86
N SER A 350 -10.11 -0.19 -25.33
CA SER A 350 -10.81 1.06 -25.05
C SER A 350 -11.66 0.96 -23.79
N GLN A 351 -12.27 2.07 -23.36
CA GLN A 351 -13.25 2.06 -22.25
C GLN A 351 -14.59 1.41 -22.63
N TYR A 352 -14.78 1.10 -23.91
CA TYR A 352 -16.04 0.64 -24.49
C TYR A 352 -15.99 -0.81 -24.98
N ASN A 353 -14.89 -1.51 -24.70
CA ASN A 353 -14.72 -2.93 -25.02
C ASN A 353 -14.07 -3.66 -23.85
N ASP A 354 -14.20 -4.98 -23.87
CA ASP A 354 -13.60 -5.88 -22.87
C ASP A 354 -12.29 -6.49 -23.38
N LYS A 355 -11.57 -5.76 -24.25
CA LYS A 355 -10.34 -6.28 -24.86
C LYS A 355 -9.15 -6.06 -23.93
N GLU A 356 -8.41 -7.12 -23.69
CA GLU A 356 -7.22 -7.03 -22.85
C GLU A 356 -6.05 -6.34 -23.56
N PHE A 357 -5.22 -5.65 -22.79
CA PHE A 357 -4.11 -4.88 -23.35
C PHE A 357 -3.12 -5.78 -24.09
N TYR A 358 -2.75 -6.90 -23.49
CA TYR A 358 -1.78 -7.86 -24.04
C TYR A 358 -2.25 -8.57 -25.33
N GLU A 359 -3.53 -8.48 -25.69
CA GLU A 359 -4.11 -9.01 -26.94
C GLU A 359 -4.41 -7.91 -27.97
N SER A 360 -4.21 -6.64 -27.62
CA SER A 360 -4.61 -5.51 -28.45
C SER A 360 -3.51 -5.09 -29.40
N ALA A 361 -3.84 -4.98 -30.69
CA ALA A 361 -2.90 -4.47 -31.66
C ALA A 361 -2.65 -2.97 -31.43
N SER A 362 -1.41 -2.52 -31.61
CA SER A 362 -1.07 -1.10 -31.50
C SER A 362 -1.22 -0.36 -32.82
N ILE A 363 -1.40 0.96 -32.73
CA ILE A 363 -1.34 1.86 -33.88
C ILE A 363 0.01 1.78 -34.61
N LEU A 364 1.09 1.47 -33.89
CA LEU A 364 2.42 1.28 -34.47
C LEU A 364 2.52 -0.01 -35.28
N ASP A 365 1.94 -1.11 -34.78
CA ASP A 365 1.89 -2.38 -35.51
C ASP A 365 1.11 -2.22 -36.82
N VAL A 366 -0.04 -1.54 -36.76
CA VAL A 366 -0.84 -1.21 -37.94
C VAL A 366 -0.04 -0.33 -38.91
N ALA A 367 0.61 0.75 -38.42
CA ALA A 367 1.40 1.66 -39.23
C ALA A 367 2.57 0.94 -39.95
N LYS A 368 3.29 0.06 -39.23
CA LYS A 368 4.36 -0.78 -39.80
C LYS A 368 3.80 -1.72 -40.88
N LYS A 369 2.68 -2.39 -40.61
CA LYS A 369 2.06 -3.34 -41.56
C LYS A 369 1.59 -2.68 -42.86
N ILE A 370 1.08 -1.44 -42.79
CA ILE A 370 0.64 -0.68 -43.97
C ILE A 370 1.77 0.06 -44.69
N GLY A 371 3.02 -0.09 -44.24
CA GLY A 371 4.22 0.37 -44.95
C GLY A 371 4.84 1.68 -44.47
N TYR A 372 4.41 2.25 -43.34
CA TYR A 372 5.11 3.39 -42.73
C TYR A 372 6.39 2.94 -42.01
N LYS A 373 7.43 3.77 -42.09
CA LYS A 373 8.58 3.68 -41.18
C LYS A 373 8.26 4.41 -39.89
N THR A 374 8.29 3.71 -38.77
CA THR A 374 7.96 4.26 -37.44
C THR A 374 9.23 4.59 -36.66
N TYR A 375 9.24 5.73 -35.98
CA TYR A 375 10.32 6.14 -35.08
C TYR A 375 9.70 6.61 -33.77
N TRP A 376 10.27 6.21 -32.64
CA TRP A 376 9.83 6.61 -31.30
C TRP A 376 10.93 7.39 -30.59
N PHE A 377 10.65 8.65 -30.28
CA PHE A 377 11.55 9.52 -29.52
C PHE A 377 10.87 9.86 -28.19
N SER A 378 11.56 9.60 -27.08
CA SER A 378 11.05 9.90 -25.73
C SER A 378 12.04 10.78 -24.99
N ASN A 379 11.50 11.83 -24.34
CA ASN A 379 12.19 12.63 -23.34
C ASN A 379 11.68 12.33 -21.92
N GLN A 380 10.79 11.34 -21.77
CA GLN A 380 10.51 10.76 -20.47
C GLN A 380 11.70 9.87 -20.09
N GLY A 381 12.15 9.96 -18.84
CA GLY A 381 13.39 9.33 -18.39
C GLY A 381 13.41 7.83 -18.72
N ARG A 382 14.42 7.38 -19.46
CA ARG A 382 14.66 5.95 -19.74
C ARG A 382 15.17 5.24 -18.49
N TYR A 383 14.29 4.93 -17.54
CA TYR A 383 14.72 4.22 -16.34
C TYR A 383 13.72 3.14 -15.94
N GLY A 384 13.76 2.00 -16.64
CA GLY A 384 13.22 0.74 -16.11
C GLY A 384 12.76 -0.27 -17.16
N GLN A 385 12.39 -1.46 -16.70
CA GLN A 385 11.66 -2.50 -17.47
C GLN A 385 10.21 -2.09 -17.84
N PHE A 386 9.87 -0.80 -17.70
CA PHE A 386 8.50 -0.28 -17.63
C PHE A 386 8.27 0.94 -18.55
N ASP A 387 9.15 1.16 -19.54
CA ASP A 387 8.78 1.99 -20.70
C ASP A 387 7.49 1.45 -21.31
N SER A 388 6.64 2.33 -21.87
CA SER A 388 5.39 1.89 -22.51
C SER A 388 5.71 0.76 -23.49
N ALA A 389 5.10 -0.42 -23.31
CA ALA A 389 5.39 -1.60 -24.13
C ALA A 389 5.09 -1.40 -25.63
N ILE A 390 4.44 -0.28 -25.97
CA ILE A 390 4.11 0.18 -27.32
C ILE A 390 5.27 1.08 -27.82
N THR A 391 6.27 0.50 -28.49
CA THR A 391 7.38 1.24 -29.12
C THR A 391 7.77 0.75 -30.52
#